data_AF-A0A3D1A159-F1
#
_entry.id   AF-A0A3D1A159-F1
#
_cell.length_a   1.000
_cell.length_b   1.000
_cell.length_c   1.000
_cell.angle_alpha   90.00
_cell.angle_beta   90.00
_cell.angle_gamma   90.00
#
_symmetry.space_group_name_H-M   'P 1'
#
loop_
_entity.id
_entity.type
_entity.pdbx_description
1 polymer ?
#
loop_
_entity_poly.entity_id
_entity_poly.type
_entity_poly.pdbx_seq_one_letter_code
_entity_poly.pdbx_strand_id
1 'polypeptide(L)'
;MNSPTYKSLESRIDSCMIADRFGLWRDLKKKKERLRVTRAIEKSEEHVARRKATRPVVSYPENLPISKSVETILQKLLTNQVVIIAGETGSGKTTQLPKICLDAGLGLFGTIGHTQPRRVAARTIAYRLAEELKVNLGNEVGYQMRFQDVTQPITLIKVMTDGVLLAETQNDRFLERYDTLIIDEAHERSLNIDFLLGYIKRILPKRPDLKVVITSATIDVERFSRHFNG
;
A
#
# COMPACT_ATOMS: atom_id res chain seq x y z
N MET A 1 30.58 -5.72 -23.49
CA MET A 1 30.08 -5.62 -22.10
C MET A 1 29.86 -7.02 -21.58
N ASN A 2 30.44 -7.39 -20.44
CA ASN A 2 30.26 -8.73 -19.86
C ASN A 2 28.80 -8.94 -19.48
N SER A 3 28.20 -10.05 -19.94
CA SER A 3 26.83 -10.41 -19.56
C SER A 3 26.73 -10.56 -18.03
N PRO A 4 25.68 -10.02 -17.39
CA PRO A 4 25.54 -10.06 -15.94
C PRO A 4 25.57 -11.50 -15.40
N THR A 5 26.16 -11.66 -14.23
CA THR A 5 26.17 -12.93 -13.51
C THR A 5 24.81 -13.15 -12.83
N TYR A 6 24.45 -14.41 -12.53
CA TYR A 6 23.23 -14.68 -11.77
C TYR A 6 23.24 -13.99 -10.39
N LYS A 7 24.40 -13.92 -9.73
CA LYS A 7 24.57 -13.25 -8.44
C LYS A 7 24.30 -11.75 -8.52
N SER A 8 24.76 -11.09 -9.59
CA SER A 8 24.46 -9.67 -9.82
C SER A 8 23.01 -9.39 -10.21
N LEU A 9 22.29 -10.38 -10.76
CA LEU A 9 20.85 -10.25 -11.01
C LEU A 9 20.03 -10.48 -9.74
N GLU A 10 20.46 -11.41 -8.88
CA GLU A 10 19.79 -11.68 -7.60
C GLU A 10 19.81 -10.45 -6.68
N SER A 11 20.92 -9.71 -6.63
CA SER A 11 21.03 -8.47 -5.83
C SER A 11 20.14 -7.32 -6.32
N ARG A 12 19.55 -7.42 -7.52
CA ARG A 12 18.66 -6.41 -8.11
C ARG A 12 17.18 -6.70 -7.88
N ILE A 13 16.82 -7.85 -7.31
CA ILE A 13 15.40 -8.19 -7.14
C ILE A 13 14.73 -7.23 -6.16
N ASP A 14 15.43 -6.77 -5.12
CA ASP A 14 14.87 -5.86 -4.12
C ASP A 14 14.61 -4.45 -4.67
N SER A 15 15.21 -4.06 -5.81
CA SER A 15 14.89 -2.82 -6.53
C SER A 15 13.69 -2.94 -7.48
N CYS A 16 13.14 -4.15 -7.68
CA CYS A 16 11.98 -4.40 -8.52
C CYS A 16 10.65 -4.20 -7.77
N MET A 17 9.56 -4.07 -8.53
CA MET A 17 8.18 -4.12 -8.03
C MET A 17 7.95 -5.43 -7.26
N ILE A 18 7.26 -5.39 -6.12
CA ILE A 18 7.04 -6.54 -5.25
C ILE A 18 6.37 -7.69 -6.00
N ALA A 19 5.35 -7.40 -6.79
CA ALA A 19 4.62 -8.37 -7.63
C ALA A 19 5.50 -9.15 -8.61
N ASP A 20 6.67 -8.62 -8.99
CA ASP A 20 7.60 -9.28 -9.91
C ASP A 20 8.63 -10.15 -9.17
N ARG A 21 8.94 -9.84 -7.90
CA ARG A 21 10.11 -10.39 -7.18
C ARG A 21 10.11 -11.90 -7.11
N PHE A 22 8.98 -12.51 -6.73
CA PHE A 22 8.88 -13.97 -6.63
C PHE A 22 9.09 -14.65 -7.98
N GLY A 23 8.49 -14.11 -9.04
CA GLY A 23 8.65 -14.61 -10.40
C GLY A 23 10.10 -14.55 -10.87
N LEU A 24 10.78 -13.43 -10.63
CA LEU A 24 12.17 -13.21 -10.97
C LEU A 24 13.11 -14.14 -10.19
N TRP A 25 12.91 -14.26 -8.88
CA TRP A 25 13.69 -15.16 -8.03
C TRP A 25 13.57 -16.62 -8.48
N ARG A 26 12.34 -17.07 -8.77
CA ARG A 26 12.07 -18.41 -9.29
C ARG A 26 12.77 -18.65 -10.62
N ASP A 27 12.75 -17.67 -11.52
CA ASP A 27 13.36 -17.78 -12.85
C ASP A 27 14.90 -17.83 -12.76
N LEU A 28 15.51 -17.08 -11.84
CA LEU A 28 16.94 -17.15 -11.53
C LEU A 28 17.32 -18.52 -10.94
N LYS A 29 16.55 -19.04 -9.98
CA LYS A 29 16.79 -20.38 -9.38
C LYS A 29 16.72 -21.49 -10.43
N LYS A 30 15.80 -21.38 -11.39
CA LYS A 30 15.68 -22.31 -12.53
C LYS A 30 16.72 -22.09 -13.63
N LYS A 31 17.66 -21.14 -13.45
CA LYS A 31 18.69 -20.78 -14.44
C LYS A 31 18.12 -20.53 -15.84
N LYS A 32 16.96 -19.85 -15.91
CA LYS A 32 16.42 -19.40 -17.19
C LYS A 32 17.40 -18.46 -17.89
N GLU A 33 17.20 -18.29 -19.20
CA GLU A 33 18.03 -17.43 -20.04
C GLU A 33 18.29 -16.06 -19.41
N ARG A 34 19.57 -15.75 -19.19
CA ARG A 34 20.01 -14.53 -18.48
C ARG A 34 19.52 -13.25 -19.15
N LEU A 35 19.51 -13.20 -20.48
CA LEU A 35 19.05 -12.03 -21.22
C LEU A 35 17.56 -11.74 -20.93
N ARG A 36 16.73 -12.78 -20.94
CA ARG A 36 15.29 -12.67 -20.62
C ARG A 36 15.08 -12.17 -19.20
N VAL A 37 15.78 -12.73 -18.22
CA VAL A 37 15.63 -12.32 -16.81
C VAL A 37 16.14 -10.90 -16.60
N THR A 38 17.25 -10.53 -17.24
CA THR A 38 17.79 -9.16 -17.18
C THR A 38 16.78 -8.14 -17.68
N ARG A 39 16.15 -8.38 -18.85
CA ARG A 39 15.10 -7.50 -19.39
C ARG A 39 13.88 -7.38 -18.46
N ALA A 40 13.51 -8.47 -17.79
CA ALA A 40 12.38 -8.45 -16.85
C ALA A 40 12.70 -7.63 -15.59
N ILE A 41 13.92 -7.76 -15.05
CA ILE A 41 14.42 -6.92 -13.95
C ILE A 41 14.43 -5.45 -14.37
N GLU A 42 15.02 -5.12 -15.51
CA GLU A 42 15.12 -3.75 -16.02
C GLU A 42 13.73 -3.12 -16.20
N LYS A 43 12.78 -3.85 -16.77
CA LYS A 43 11.40 -3.38 -16.91
C LYS A 43 10.74 -3.09 -15.56
N SER A 44 10.96 -3.94 -14.57
CA SER A 44 10.39 -3.76 -13.22
C SER A 44 11.03 -2.58 -12.49
N GLU A 45 12.35 -2.43 -12.58
CA GLU A 45 13.09 -1.28 -12.03
C GLU A 45 12.71 0.03 -12.72
N GLU A 46 12.49 0.01 -14.04
CA GLU A 46 12.02 1.18 -14.78
C GLU A 46 10.62 1.61 -14.29
N HIS A 47 9.74 0.65 -13.97
CA HIS A 47 8.44 0.96 -13.39
C HIS A 47 8.59 1.63 -12.03
N VAL A 48 9.43 1.10 -11.13
CA VAL A 48 9.74 1.73 -9.84
C VAL A 48 10.34 3.13 -10.04
N ALA A 49 11.25 3.31 -11.01
CA ALA A 49 11.86 4.60 -11.31
C ALA A 49 10.82 5.64 -11.76
N ARG A 50 9.88 5.25 -12.63
CA ARG A 50 8.76 6.12 -13.05
C ARG A 50 7.87 6.51 -11.87
N ARG A 51 7.54 5.56 -10.98
CA ARG A 51 6.76 5.83 -9.75
C ARG A 51 7.49 6.80 -8.83
N LYS A 52 8.81 6.63 -8.67
CA LYS A 52 9.65 7.56 -7.90
C LYS A 52 9.67 8.96 -8.51
N ALA A 53 9.82 9.07 -9.83
CA ALA A 53 9.87 10.36 -10.52
C ALA A 53 8.55 11.13 -10.50
N THR A 54 7.42 10.42 -10.39
CA THR A 54 6.07 11.00 -10.34
C THR A 54 5.54 11.18 -8.92
N ARG A 55 6.32 10.82 -7.89
CA ARG A 55 5.89 10.97 -6.49
C ARG A 55 5.59 12.44 -6.19
N PRO A 56 4.36 12.77 -5.77
CA PRO A 56 3.99 14.15 -5.46
C PRO A 56 4.69 14.64 -4.19
N VAL A 57 4.86 15.95 -4.09
CA VAL A 57 5.32 16.60 -2.86
C VAL A 57 4.18 16.56 -1.84
N VAL A 58 4.45 15.99 -0.67
CA VAL A 58 3.48 15.90 0.41
C VAL A 58 3.57 17.15 1.28
N SER A 59 2.41 17.65 1.70
CA SER A 59 2.28 18.71 2.70
C SER A 59 1.10 18.40 3.62
N TYR A 60 1.14 18.88 4.86
CA TYR A 60 0.11 18.60 5.87
C TYR A 60 -0.53 19.90 6.35
N PRO A 61 -1.87 19.96 6.43
CA PRO A 61 -2.56 21.14 6.93
C PRO A 61 -2.36 21.25 8.45
N GLU A 62 -1.86 22.39 8.93
CA GLU A 62 -1.48 22.59 10.34
C GLU A 62 -2.65 22.50 11.33
N ASN A 63 -3.88 22.75 10.85
CA ASN A 63 -5.08 22.75 11.68
C ASN A 63 -5.64 21.34 11.97
N LEU A 64 -5.17 20.29 11.30
CA LEU A 64 -5.63 18.93 11.57
C LEU A 64 -4.87 18.29 12.75
N PRO A 65 -5.56 17.64 13.70
CA PRO A 65 -4.91 16.97 14.83
C PRO A 65 -3.82 15.96 14.42
N ILE A 66 -4.04 15.18 13.36
CA ILE A 66 -3.05 14.19 12.89
C ILE A 66 -1.74 14.82 12.43
N SER A 67 -1.75 16.08 11.96
CA SER A 67 -0.55 16.78 11.48
C SER A 67 0.50 16.94 12.57
N LYS A 68 0.07 17.06 13.84
CA LYS A 68 0.96 17.12 15.00
C LYS A 68 1.66 15.79 15.31
N SER A 69 1.14 14.69 14.76
CA SER A 69 1.63 13.34 15.02
C SER A 69 2.38 12.73 13.83
N VAL A 70 2.61 13.48 12.75
CA VAL A 70 3.24 12.99 11.51
C VAL A 70 4.56 12.29 11.80
N GLU A 71 5.46 12.94 12.53
CA GLU A 71 6.78 12.39 12.82
C GLU A 71 6.70 11.09 13.64
N THR A 72 5.84 11.07 14.67
CA THR A 72 5.57 9.86 15.46
C THR A 72 5.03 8.73 14.59
N ILE A 73 4.09 9.02 13.68
CA ILE A 73 3.50 8.02 12.78
C ILE A 73 4.57 7.49 11.81
N LEU A 74 5.39 8.37 11.22
CA LEU A 74 6.51 7.97 10.35
C LEU A 74 7.45 7.01 11.06
N GLN A 75 7.87 7.33 12.29
CA GLN A 75 8.74 6.45 13.07
C GLN A 75 8.08 5.09 13.32
N LYS A 76 6.79 5.06 13.68
CA LYS A 76 6.06 3.81 13.89
C LYS A 76 5.95 2.98 12.61
N LEU A 77 5.72 3.60 11.45
CA LEU A 77 5.66 2.91 10.16
C LEU A 77 7.01 2.29 9.79
N LEU A 78 8.12 2.95 10.12
CA LEU A 78 9.47 2.43 9.85
C LEU A 78 9.76 1.18 10.71
N THR A 79 9.48 1.25 12.02
CA THR A 79 9.90 0.21 12.97
C THR A 79 8.91 -0.94 13.12
N ASN A 80 7.65 -0.78 12.69
CA ASN A 80 6.61 -1.80 12.87
C ASN A 80 6.00 -2.23 11.54
N GLN A 81 5.63 -3.51 11.44
CA GLN A 81 4.92 -4.03 10.27
C GLN A 81 3.44 -3.64 10.31
N VAL A 82 2.82 -3.67 11.49
CA VAL A 82 1.43 -3.30 11.73
C VAL A 82 1.39 -2.09 12.66
N VAL A 83 0.60 -1.07 12.30
CA VAL A 83 0.40 0.13 13.11
C VAL A 83 -1.10 0.40 13.26
N ILE A 84 -1.58 0.49 14.50
CA ILE A 84 -2.97 0.85 14.79
C ILE A 84 -3.01 2.33 15.17
N ILE A 85 -3.90 3.08 14.54
CA ILE A 85 -4.04 4.52 14.72
C ILE A 85 -5.47 4.82 15.14
N ALA A 86 -5.64 5.20 16.39
CA ALA A 86 -6.90 5.68 16.94
C ALA A 86 -6.96 7.21 16.96
N GLY A 87 -8.16 7.74 16.78
CA GLY A 87 -8.45 9.14 16.99
C GLY A 87 -9.87 9.45 16.53
N GLU A 88 -10.45 10.54 17.01
CA GLU A 88 -11.84 10.90 16.70
C GLU A 88 -12.07 11.17 15.21
N THR A 89 -13.32 11.06 14.77
CA THR A 89 -13.74 11.49 13.43
C THR A 89 -13.39 12.97 13.22
N GLY A 90 -12.94 13.34 12.03
CA GLY A 90 -12.49 14.71 11.74
C GLY A 90 -11.03 14.98 12.11
N SER A 91 -10.31 14.05 12.76
CA SER A 91 -8.89 14.24 13.09
C SER A 91 -7.93 14.24 11.87
N GLY A 92 -8.43 13.90 10.69
CA GLY A 92 -7.66 13.86 9.44
C GLY A 92 -7.06 12.50 9.05
N LYS A 93 -7.28 11.43 9.84
CA LYS A 93 -6.72 10.07 9.58
C LYS A 93 -6.84 9.63 8.13
N THR A 94 -8.07 9.55 7.64
CA THR A 94 -8.42 9.05 6.31
C THR A 94 -7.68 9.78 5.18
N THR A 95 -7.51 11.10 5.26
CA THR A 95 -6.89 11.87 4.16
C THR A 95 -5.39 12.07 4.34
N GLN A 96 -4.87 12.03 5.57
CA GLN A 96 -3.45 12.29 5.81
C GLN A 96 -2.60 11.02 5.89
N LEU A 97 -3.14 9.88 6.33
CA LEU A 97 -2.36 8.64 6.45
C LEU A 97 -1.78 8.13 5.13
N PRO A 98 -2.51 8.12 3.99
CA PRO A 98 -1.91 7.74 2.71
C PRO A 98 -0.73 8.64 2.33
N LYS A 99 -0.79 9.93 2.67
CA LYS A 99 0.26 10.91 2.41
C LYS A 99 1.47 10.67 3.33
N ILE A 100 1.26 10.33 4.60
CA ILE A 100 2.32 9.93 5.54
C ILE A 100 3.00 8.63 5.06
N CYS A 101 2.23 7.67 4.54
CA CYS A 101 2.79 6.45 3.95
C CYS A 101 3.68 6.77 2.73
N LEU A 102 3.25 7.67 1.83
CA LEU A 102 4.11 8.14 0.74
C LEU A 102 5.41 8.75 1.27
N ASP A 103 5.33 9.55 2.34
CA ASP A 103 6.51 10.14 2.98
C ASP A 103 7.49 9.14 3.57
N ALA A 104 6.97 8.03 4.12
CA ALA A 104 7.78 6.89 4.54
C ALA A 104 8.42 6.10 3.37
N GLY A 105 8.19 6.50 2.11
CA GLY A 105 8.70 5.82 0.92
C GLY A 105 7.86 4.63 0.47
N LEU A 106 6.65 4.48 1.01
CA LEU A 106 5.68 3.47 0.59
C LEU A 106 4.95 3.92 -0.69
N GLY A 107 4.29 3.00 -1.37
CA GLY A 107 3.67 3.25 -2.67
C GLY A 107 4.63 3.22 -3.85
N LEU A 108 5.92 2.94 -3.64
CA LEU A 108 6.94 2.96 -4.69
C LEU A 108 7.22 1.58 -5.31
N PHE A 109 7.22 0.53 -4.49
CA PHE A 109 7.48 -0.85 -4.93
C PHE A 109 6.21 -1.70 -5.01
N GLY A 110 5.13 -1.22 -4.39
CA GLY A 110 3.76 -1.62 -4.61
C GLY A 110 2.85 -0.40 -4.51
N THR A 111 1.54 -0.60 -4.52
CA THR A 111 0.56 0.47 -4.32
C THR A 111 0.18 0.57 -2.84
N ILE A 112 -0.13 1.78 -2.36
CA ILE A 112 -0.81 2.00 -1.07
C ILE A 112 -2.29 1.74 -1.32
N GLY A 113 -2.80 0.60 -0.83
CA GLY A 113 -4.22 0.27 -0.89
C GLY A 113 -4.95 0.82 0.34
N HIS A 114 -5.86 1.76 0.14
CA HIS A 114 -6.64 2.38 1.22
C HIS A 114 -8.09 1.92 1.11
N THR A 115 -8.54 1.07 2.03
CA THR A 115 -9.93 0.60 2.05
C THR A 115 -10.82 1.56 2.80
N GLN A 116 -12.07 1.66 2.36
CA GLN A 116 -13.12 2.44 2.99
C GLN A 116 -14.46 1.72 2.78
N PRO A 117 -15.21 1.35 3.84
CA PRO A 117 -16.46 0.58 3.72
C PRO A 117 -17.52 1.23 2.84
N ARG A 118 -17.56 2.57 2.78
CA ARG A 118 -18.58 3.32 2.05
C ARG A 118 -18.10 3.77 0.68
N ARG A 119 -18.75 3.31 -0.40
CA ARG A 119 -18.40 3.64 -1.80
C ARG A 119 -18.30 5.15 -2.09
N VAL A 120 -19.28 5.92 -1.63
CA VAL A 120 -19.31 7.39 -1.84
C VAL A 120 -18.14 8.05 -1.11
N ALA A 121 -17.87 7.64 0.12
CA ALA A 121 -16.74 8.14 0.89
C ALA A 121 -15.41 7.78 0.21
N ALA A 122 -15.22 6.52 -0.21
CA ALA A 122 -14.02 6.07 -0.90
C ALA A 122 -13.71 6.93 -2.14
N ARG A 123 -14.73 7.23 -2.96
CA ARG A 123 -14.58 8.12 -4.11
C ARG A 123 -14.20 9.54 -3.66
N THR A 124 -14.93 10.14 -2.72
CA THR A 124 -14.66 11.50 -2.24
C THR A 124 -13.27 11.63 -1.63
N ILE A 125 -12.80 10.61 -0.91
CA ILE A 125 -11.44 10.56 -0.34
C ILE A 125 -10.40 10.58 -1.45
N ALA A 126 -10.58 9.79 -2.52
CA ALA A 126 -9.66 9.79 -3.66
C ALA A 126 -9.58 11.16 -4.35
N TYR A 127 -10.73 11.81 -4.58
CA TYR A 127 -10.77 13.18 -5.12
C TYR A 127 -10.00 14.17 -4.23
N ARG A 128 -10.26 14.13 -2.92
CA ARG A 128 -9.60 15.01 -1.96
C ARG A 128 -8.10 14.75 -1.85
N LEU A 129 -7.67 13.49 -1.89
CA LEU A 129 -6.25 13.13 -1.92
C LEU A 129 -5.56 13.66 -3.18
N ALA A 130 -6.21 13.53 -4.35
CA ALA A 130 -5.68 14.05 -5.60
C ALA A 130 -5.54 15.59 -5.57
N GLU A 131 -6.56 16.28 -5.04
CA GLU A 131 -6.56 17.72 -4.86
C GLU A 131 -5.44 18.18 -3.90
N GLU A 132 -5.36 17.58 -2.70
CA GLU A 132 -4.35 17.94 -1.70
C GLU A 132 -2.91 17.64 -2.17
N LEU A 133 -2.72 16.60 -2.99
CA LEU A 133 -1.43 16.25 -3.59
C LEU A 133 -1.16 16.99 -4.91
N LYS A 134 -2.10 17.81 -5.40
CA LYS A 134 -2.02 18.57 -6.65
C LYS A 134 -1.73 17.68 -7.86
N VAL A 135 -2.39 16.53 -7.92
CA VAL A 135 -2.29 15.56 -9.03
C VAL A 135 -3.64 15.33 -9.68
N ASN A 136 -3.62 14.81 -10.91
CA ASN A 136 -4.85 14.42 -11.59
C ASN A 136 -5.34 13.07 -11.05
N LEU A 137 -6.62 12.99 -10.70
CA LEU A 137 -7.25 11.73 -10.34
C LEU A 137 -7.15 10.73 -11.50
N GLY A 138 -6.77 9.50 -11.19
CA GLY A 138 -6.49 8.43 -12.15
C GLY A 138 -5.01 8.25 -12.49
N ASN A 139 -4.15 9.21 -12.14
CA ASN A 139 -2.70 9.07 -12.25
C ASN A 139 -2.12 8.54 -10.93
N GLU A 140 -1.45 9.36 -10.13
CA GLU A 140 -0.78 8.97 -8.87
C GLU A 140 -1.78 8.59 -7.77
N VAL A 141 -2.96 9.19 -7.78
CA VAL A 141 -4.09 8.84 -6.90
C VAL A 141 -5.23 8.32 -7.76
N GLY A 142 -5.75 7.15 -7.43
CA GLY A 142 -6.86 6.53 -8.12
C GLY A 142 -7.82 5.84 -7.16
N TYR A 143 -8.91 5.32 -7.70
CA TYR A 143 -9.85 4.55 -6.90
C TYR A 143 -10.45 3.38 -7.66
N GLN A 144 -10.87 2.35 -6.92
CA GLN A 144 -11.60 1.22 -7.48
C GLN A 144 -12.78 0.79 -6.61
N MET A 145 -13.95 0.76 -7.22
CA MET A 145 -15.18 0.24 -6.66
C MET A 145 -15.69 -0.91 -7.54
N ARG A 146 -16.71 -1.62 -7.07
CA ARG A 146 -17.39 -2.60 -7.93
C ARG A 146 -17.87 -1.92 -9.22
N PHE A 147 -17.45 -2.46 -10.37
CA PHE A 147 -17.75 -1.98 -11.72
C PHE A 147 -17.11 -0.64 -12.13
N GLN A 148 -16.21 -0.08 -11.33
CA GLN A 148 -15.54 1.17 -11.68
C GLN A 148 -14.10 1.15 -11.21
N ASP A 149 -13.17 1.28 -12.15
CA ASP A 149 -11.73 1.34 -11.88
C ASP A 149 -11.15 2.60 -12.54
N VAL A 150 -10.63 3.50 -11.71
CA VAL A 150 -9.97 4.75 -12.11
C VAL A 150 -8.55 4.70 -11.56
N THR A 151 -7.82 3.66 -11.93
CA THR A 151 -6.41 3.48 -11.58
C THR A 151 -5.59 3.18 -12.83
N GLN A 152 -4.29 3.40 -12.73
CA GLN A 152 -3.29 3.14 -13.77
C GLN A 152 -2.09 2.42 -13.17
N PRO A 153 -1.19 1.83 -14.00
CA PRO A 153 0.05 1.25 -13.50
C PRO A 153 0.92 2.22 -12.68
N ILE A 154 0.79 3.53 -12.91
CA ILE A 154 1.56 4.56 -12.17
C ILE A 154 0.92 4.92 -10.82
N THR A 155 -0.32 4.52 -10.55
CA THR A 155 -1.05 4.87 -9.32
C THR A 155 -0.32 4.42 -8.07
N LEU A 156 0.01 5.40 -7.21
CA LEU A 156 0.72 5.23 -5.95
C LEU A 156 -0.25 4.97 -4.80
N ILE A 157 -1.39 5.68 -4.78
CA ILE A 157 -2.47 5.49 -3.81
C ILE A 157 -3.73 5.05 -4.52
N LYS A 158 -4.27 3.90 -4.11
CA LYS A 158 -5.55 3.38 -4.59
C LYS A 158 -6.54 3.34 -3.43
N VAL A 159 -7.57 4.18 -3.50
CA VAL A 159 -8.69 4.11 -2.57
C VAL A 159 -9.73 3.11 -3.09
N MET A 160 -10.22 2.21 -2.26
CA MET A 160 -11.16 1.18 -2.70
C MET A 160 -12.14 0.80 -1.60
N THR A 161 -13.21 0.09 -1.94
CA THR A 161 -14.02 -0.54 -0.90
C THR A 161 -13.41 -1.83 -0.40
N ASP A 162 -13.72 -2.21 0.83
CA ASP A 162 -13.29 -3.47 1.44
C ASP A 162 -13.60 -4.69 0.54
N GLY A 163 -14.80 -4.70 -0.06
CA GLY A 163 -15.21 -5.78 -0.97
C GLY A 163 -14.37 -5.89 -2.24
N VAL A 164 -13.72 -4.80 -2.69
CA VAL A 164 -12.78 -4.84 -3.83
C VAL A 164 -11.49 -5.51 -3.39
N LEU A 165 -10.90 -5.08 -2.27
CA LEU A 165 -9.69 -5.71 -1.75
C LEU A 165 -9.93 -7.20 -1.46
N LEU A 166 -11.08 -7.53 -0.86
CA LEU A 166 -11.45 -8.91 -0.56
C LEU A 166 -11.56 -9.75 -1.84
N ALA A 167 -12.17 -9.22 -2.91
CA ALA A 167 -12.26 -9.90 -4.20
C ALA A 167 -10.87 -10.12 -4.82
N GLU A 168 -9.95 -9.16 -4.69
CA GLU A 168 -8.58 -9.30 -5.20
C GLU A 168 -7.80 -10.44 -4.53
N THR A 169 -8.10 -10.78 -3.26
CA THR A 169 -7.45 -11.90 -2.56
C THR A 169 -7.64 -13.27 -3.25
N GLN A 170 -8.62 -13.39 -4.15
CA GLN A 170 -8.87 -14.62 -4.92
C GLN A 170 -7.81 -14.83 -6.01
N ASN A 171 -7.30 -13.75 -6.60
CA ASN A 171 -6.34 -13.80 -7.71
C ASN A 171 -4.92 -13.39 -7.28
N ASP A 172 -4.81 -12.57 -6.25
CA ASP A 172 -3.57 -12.14 -5.63
C ASP A 172 -3.54 -12.60 -4.17
N ARG A 173 -3.19 -13.88 -3.98
CA ARG A 173 -3.26 -14.55 -2.67
C ARG A 173 -2.35 -13.92 -1.60
N PHE A 174 -1.29 -13.26 -2.03
CA PHE A 174 -0.35 -12.60 -1.11
C PHE A 174 -0.49 -11.08 -1.13
N LEU A 175 -1.42 -10.52 -1.92
CA LEU A 175 -1.60 -9.08 -2.10
C LEU A 175 -0.28 -8.41 -2.54
N GLU A 176 0.46 -9.05 -3.46
CA GLU A 176 1.78 -8.61 -3.93
C GLU A 176 1.75 -7.32 -4.74
N ARG A 177 0.56 -6.92 -5.21
CA ARG A 177 0.33 -5.59 -5.80
C ARG A 177 0.52 -4.44 -4.80
N TYR A 178 0.41 -4.72 -3.51
CA TYR A 178 0.45 -3.72 -2.45
C TYR A 178 1.73 -3.85 -1.62
N ASP A 179 2.38 -2.72 -1.35
CA ASP A 179 3.41 -2.62 -0.30
C ASP A 179 2.81 -2.18 1.03
N THR A 180 1.64 -1.54 1.00
CA THR A 180 0.96 -0.99 2.16
C THR A 180 -0.54 -1.14 2.03
N LEU A 181 -1.19 -1.58 3.09
CA LEU A 181 -2.65 -1.57 3.21
C LEU A 181 -3.08 -0.70 4.38
N ILE A 182 -3.99 0.23 4.13
CA ILE A 182 -4.68 1.04 5.14
C ILE A 182 -6.10 0.50 5.22
N ILE A 183 -6.44 -0.16 6.33
CA ILE A 183 -7.79 -0.62 6.63
C ILE A 183 -8.47 0.48 7.46
N ASP A 184 -9.21 1.34 6.76
CA ASP A 184 -9.82 2.53 7.36
C ASP A 184 -11.18 2.19 7.98
N GLU A 185 -11.57 2.96 9.00
CA GLU A 185 -12.86 2.81 9.67
C GLU A 185 -13.09 1.38 10.17
N ALA A 186 -12.05 0.70 10.68
CA ALA A 186 -12.12 -0.69 11.13
C ALA A 186 -13.10 -0.92 12.30
N HIS A 187 -13.60 0.16 12.90
CA HIS A 187 -14.68 0.15 13.89
C HIS A 187 -16.07 -0.07 13.29
N GLU A 188 -16.24 0.15 11.98
CA GLU A 188 -17.44 -0.30 11.29
C GLU A 188 -17.48 -1.82 11.35
N ARG A 189 -18.51 -2.36 12.02
CA ARG A 189 -18.69 -3.81 12.25
C ARG A 189 -19.14 -4.53 10.97
N SER A 190 -18.29 -4.49 9.95
CA SER A 190 -18.51 -5.08 8.64
C SER A 190 -17.82 -6.44 8.55
N LEU A 191 -18.55 -7.46 8.10
CA LEU A 191 -17.99 -8.80 7.85
C LEU A 191 -16.78 -8.74 6.89
N ASN A 192 -16.81 -7.84 5.90
CA ASN A 192 -15.70 -7.69 4.96
C ASN A 192 -14.41 -7.25 5.67
N ILE A 193 -14.51 -6.32 6.63
CA ILE A 193 -13.37 -5.85 7.41
C ILE A 193 -12.84 -7.00 8.28
N ASP A 194 -13.72 -7.71 8.99
CA ASP A 194 -13.30 -8.86 9.81
C ASP A 194 -12.59 -9.94 9.00
N PHE A 195 -13.12 -10.30 7.82
CA PHE A 195 -12.48 -11.24 6.90
C PHE A 195 -11.13 -10.72 6.40
N LEU A 196 -11.04 -9.46 6.01
CA LEU A 196 -9.79 -8.86 5.56
C LEU A 196 -8.73 -8.87 6.67
N LEU A 197 -9.07 -8.49 7.90
CA LEU A 197 -8.12 -8.51 9.01
C LEU A 197 -7.62 -9.93 9.30
N GLY A 198 -8.52 -10.92 9.35
CA GLY A 198 -8.15 -12.33 9.51
C GLY A 198 -7.29 -12.86 8.37
N TYR A 199 -7.58 -12.46 7.12
CA TYR A 199 -6.80 -12.81 5.95
C TYR A 199 -5.40 -12.20 5.99
N ILE A 200 -5.32 -10.90 6.27
CA ILE A 200 -4.08 -10.12 6.37
C ILE A 200 -3.19 -10.72 7.45
N LYS A 201 -3.72 -10.97 8.67
CA LYS A 201 -2.98 -11.62 9.76
C LYS A 201 -2.31 -12.92 9.30
N ARG A 202 -3.00 -13.72 8.49
CA ARG A 202 -2.48 -15.00 7.98
C ARG A 202 -1.34 -14.83 6.96
N ILE A 203 -1.33 -13.76 6.16
CA ILE A 203 -0.30 -13.55 5.13
C ILE A 203 0.93 -12.79 5.66
N LEU A 204 0.80 -11.99 6.73
CA LEU A 204 1.89 -11.17 7.27
C LEU A 204 3.21 -11.94 7.53
N PRO A 205 3.21 -13.16 8.11
CA PRO A 205 4.45 -13.93 8.30
C PRO A 205 5.16 -14.30 6.98
N LYS A 206 4.44 -14.30 5.85
CA LYS A 206 4.97 -14.59 4.51
C LYS A 206 5.25 -13.32 3.70
N ARG A 207 4.78 -12.17 4.16
CA ARG A 207 4.93 -10.86 3.55
C ARG A 207 5.53 -9.86 4.56
N PRO A 208 6.77 -10.09 5.05
CA PRO A 208 7.42 -9.19 6.01
C PRO A 208 7.61 -7.77 5.45
N ASP A 209 7.57 -7.62 4.13
CA ASP A 209 7.62 -6.37 3.39
C ASP A 209 6.30 -5.59 3.37
N LEU A 210 5.16 -6.24 3.61
CA LEU A 210 3.83 -5.60 3.61
C LEU A 210 3.62 -4.81 4.91
N LYS A 211 3.41 -3.50 4.78
CA LYS A 211 2.98 -2.63 5.89
C LYS A 211 1.46 -2.61 6.00
N VAL A 212 0.94 -2.60 7.23
CA VAL A 212 -0.49 -2.52 7.50
C VAL A 212 -0.78 -1.42 8.49
N VAL A 213 -1.68 -0.52 8.12
CA VAL A 213 -2.20 0.53 8.99
C VAL A 213 -3.67 0.26 9.23
N ILE A 214 -4.10 0.22 10.48
CA ILE A 214 -5.50 0.02 10.85
C ILE A 214 -5.96 1.28 11.54
N THR A 215 -7.02 1.89 11.04
CA THR A 215 -7.59 3.09 11.67
C THR A 215 -8.88 2.74 12.39
N SER A 216 -9.10 3.39 13.53
CA SER A 216 -10.34 3.29 14.29
C SER A 216 -10.72 4.66 14.86
N ALA A 217 -12.02 4.97 14.85
CA ALA A 217 -12.54 6.13 15.57
C ALA A 217 -12.80 5.82 17.06
N THR A 218 -12.83 4.54 17.44
CA THR A 218 -13.12 4.08 18.80
C THR A 218 -11.90 3.47 19.49
N ILE A 219 -11.89 3.55 20.82
CA ILE A 219 -10.80 3.13 21.72
C ILE A 219 -10.58 1.61 21.78
N ASP A 220 -11.29 0.79 21.00
CA ASP A 220 -11.08 -0.68 20.96
C ASP A 220 -9.76 -1.09 20.25
N VAL A 221 -8.73 -0.24 20.38
CA VAL A 221 -7.34 -0.46 20.02
C VAL A 221 -6.84 -1.77 20.64
N GLU A 222 -7.20 -2.07 21.89
CA GLU A 222 -6.76 -3.29 22.58
C GLU A 222 -7.24 -4.57 21.88
N ARG A 223 -8.44 -4.58 21.30
CA ARG A 223 -8.91 -5.75 20.54
C ARG A 223 -8.14 -5.90 19.24
N PHE A 224 -7.86 -4.81 18.53
CA PHE A 224 -7.02 -4.86 17.32
C PHE A 224 -5.57 -5.25 17.65
N SER A 225 -4.98 -4.70 18.71
CA SER A 225 -3.63 -5.02 19.18
C SER A 225 -3.51 -6.50 19.49
N ARG A 226 -4.44 -7.05 20.28
CA ARG A 226 -4.53 -8.50 20.56
C ARG A 226 -4.72 -9.32 19.29
N HIS A 227 -5.53 -8.86 18.34
CA HIS A 227 -5.68 -9.53 17.05
C HIS A 227 -4.36 -9.61 16.30
N PHE A 228 -3.45 -8.64 16.42
CA PHE A 228 -2.14 -8.64 15.73
C PHE A 228 -0.95 -9.01 16.64
N ASN A 229 -1.22 -9.69 17.76
CA ASN A 229 -0.23 -10.27 18.68
C ASN A 229 0.59 -9.26 19.51
N GLY A 230 0.09 -8.05 19.77
CA GLY A 230 0.77 -7.10 20.66
C GLY A 230 0.22 -5.71 20.58
#